data_AF-A0A3P8NIZ1-F1
#
_entry.id   AF-A0A3P8NIZ1-F1
#
_cell.length_a   1.000
_cell.length_b   1.000
_cell.length_c   1.000
_cell.angle_alpha   90.00
_cell.angle_beta   90.00
_cell.angle_gamma   90.00
#
_symmetry.space_group_name_H-M   'P 1'
#
loop_
_entity.id
_entity.type
_entity.pdbx_description
1 polymer ?
#
loop_
_entity_poly.entity_id
_entity_poly.type
_entity_poly.pdbx_seq_one_letter_code
_entity_poly.pdbx_strand_id
1 'polypeptide(L)'
;MPSTKKTLHFISSALATSISVGLIGYGMSTKWVITTMECAQKATGLYNGSAEITLALFDGILERSSCPLFGATDTFQVIPTLAGREVASVVLHGLVLCLLALCLLFSACSILISLYNSVSNPYETYMGPVGVYICSSLSACLSVIVLILFVVNISATNMAETFVEKYTEGVPVALKGKASVMQVGYYLVIPYTVLSLIAIALIYTYEHAAYTRKKEQQKPTEDAPMDLTMY
;
A
#
# COMPACT_ATOMS: atom_id res chain seq x y z
N MET A 1 13.18 15.10 -31.23
CA MET A 1 11.77 14.81 -30.86
C MET A 1 11.71 13.43 -30.23
N PRO A 2 11.04 13.22 -29.09
CA PRO A 2 10.91 11.89 -28.50
C PRO A 2 10.17 10.94 -29.44
N SER A 3 10.61 9.68 -29.51
CA SER A 3 9.91 8.66 -30.30
C SER A 3 8.52 8.44 -29.71
N THR A 4 7.49 8.37 -30.57
CA THR A 4 6.10 8.10 -30.16
C THR A 4 5.98 6.87 -29.26
N LYS A 5 6.80 5.84 -29.49
CA LYS A 5 6.88 4.64 -28.64
C LYS A 5 7.38 4.96 -27.22
N LYS A 6 8.45 5.74 -27.09
CA LYS A 6 9.00 6.17 -25.79
C LYS A 6 7.93 6.91 -25.01
N THR A 7 7.33 7.92 -25.63
CA THR A 7 6.30 8.74 -25.00
C THR A 7 5.10 7.90 -24.56
N LEU A 8 4.63 6.95 -25.40
CA LEU A 8 3.52 6.06 -25.04
C LEU A 8 3.82 5.24 -23.78
N HIS A 9 4.94 4.51 -23.73
CA HIS A 9 5.26 3.63 -22.60
C HIS A 9 5.46 4.42 -21.29
N PHE A 10 6.13 5.57 -21.35
CA PHE A 10 6.34 6.42 -20.18
C PHE A 10 5.06 7.10 -19.69
N ILE A 11 4.18 7.55 -20.60
CA ILE A 11 2.85 8.09 -20.21
C ILE A 11 1.98 6.99 -19.63
N SER A 12 1.95 5.79 -20.22
CA SER A 12 1.19 4.65 -19.69
C SER A 12 1.68 4.26 -18.29
N SER A 13 3.00 4.24 -18.06
CA SER A 13 3.59 4.01 -16.74
C SER A 13 3.18 5.10 -15.73
N ALA A 14 3.24 6.38 -16.12
CA ALA A 14 2.80 7.49 -15.29
C ALA A 14 1.30 7.40 -14.94
N LEU A 15 0.46 7.01 -15.90
CA LEU A 15 -0.98 6.83 -15.71
C LEU A 15 -1.26 5.68 -14.74
N ALA A 16 -0.65 4.51 -14.94
CA ALA A 16 -0.81 3.36 -14.07
C ALA A 16 -0.39 3.68 -12.62
N THR A 17 0.73 4.38 -12.47
CA THR A 17 1.22 4.80 -11.14
C THR A 17 0.31 5.86 -10.52
N SER A 18 -0.24 6.80 -11.29
CA SER A 18 -1.19 7.80 -10.78
C SER A 18 -2.50 7.17 -10.30
N ILE A 19 -3.03 6.19 -11.05
CA ILE A 19 -4.20 5.40 -10.62
C ILE A 19 -3.89 4.67 -9.31
N SER A 20 -2.69 4.07 -9.20
CA SER A 20 -2.28 3.39 -7.98
C SER A 20 -2.25 4.32 -6.76
N VAL A 21 -1.72 5.54 -6.92
CA VAL A 21 -1.68 6.57 -5.86
C VAL A 21 -3.09 6.97 -5.44
N GLY A 22 -4.01 7.14 -6.41
CA GLY A 22 -5.42 7.42 -6.13
C GLY A 22 -6.09 6.30 -5.34
N LEU A 23 -5.86 5.04 -5.72
CA LEU A 23 -6.42 3.88 -5.03
C LEU A 23 -5.93 3.75 -3.59
N ILE A 24 -4.63 3.87 -3.35
CA ILE A 24 -4.10 3.75 -1.98
C ILE A 24 -4.45 4.99 -1.15
N GLY A 25 -4.46 6.19 -1.74
CA GLY A 25 -4.91 7.40 -1.05
C GLY A 25 -6.38 7.32 -0.61
N TYR A 26 -7.26 6.78 -1.46
CA TYR A 26 -8.64 6.47 -1.07
C TYR A 26 -8.69 5.34 -0.05
N GLY A 27 -7.90 4.28 -0.21
CA GLY A 27 -7.80 3.19 0.76
C GLY A 27 -7.44 3.68 2.16
N MET A 28 -6.51 4.65 2.26
CA MET A 28 -6.11 5.26 3.53
C MET A 28 -7.23 6.05 4.24
N SER A 29 -8.21 6.57 3.51
CA SER A 29 -9.35 7.32 4.09
C SER A 29 -10.56 6.44 4.41
N THR A 30 -10.51 5.15 4.12
CA THR A 30 -11.61 4.21 4.33
C THR A 30 -11.40 3.32 5.56
N LYS A 31 -12.35 2.43 5.85
CA LYS A 31 -12.28 1.44 6.92
C LYS A 31 -11.28 0.33 6.53
N TRP A 32 -10.44 -0.08 7.48
CA TRP A 32 -9.40 -1.10 7.27
C TRP A 32 -9.73 -2.45 7.91
N VAL A 33 -10.34 -2.44 9.09
CA VAL A 33 -10.75 -3.69 9.76
C VAL A 33 -11.98 -3.43 10.63
N ILE A 34 -12.86 -4.43 10.70
CA ILE A 34 -13.91 -4.52 11.70
C ILE A 34 -13.56 -5.70 12.59
N THR A 35 -13.46 -5.48 13.90
CA THR A 35 -13.21 -6.54 14.89
C THR A 35 -14.40 -6.63 15.82
N THR A 36 -15.03 -7.81 15.86
CA THR A 36 -16.12 -8.11 16.78
C THR A 36 -15.60 -8.99 17.91
N MET A 37 -16.08 -8.71 19.12
CA MET A 37 -15.73 -9.44 20.34
C MET A 37 -16.98 -9.61 21.21
N GLU A 38 -17.14 -10.78 21.81
CA GLU A 38 -18.14 -11.03 22.83
C GLU A 38 -17.66 -10.46 24.17
N CYS A 39 -18.60 -9.90 24.92
CA CYS A 39 -18.33 -9.08 26.09
C CYS A 39 -19.18 -9.56 27.27
N ALA A 40 -18.54 -9.73 28.42
CA ALA A 40 -19.19 -10.09 29.68
C ALA A 40 -18.63 -9.26 30.83
N GLN A 41 -19.43 -9.03 31.87
CA GLN A 41 -18.89 -8.58 33.15
C GLN A 41 -18.04 -9.69 33.75
N LYS A 42 -16.80 -9.41 34.14
CA LYS A 42 -15.87 -10.43 34.68
C LYS A 42 -16.42 -11.14 35.93
N ALA A 43 -17.32 -10.49 36.67
CA ALA A 43 -17.96 -11.02 37.87
C ALA A 43 -19.05 -12.07 37.59
N THR A 44 -19.76 -11.99 36.46
CA THR A 44 -20.90 -12.87 36.15
C THR A 44 -20.56 -13.97 35.17
N GLY A 45 -19.53 -13.78 34.32
CA GLY A 45 -19.11 -14.78 33.32
C GLY A 45 -20.16 -15.06 32.23
N LEU A 46 -21.23 -14.25 32.17
CA LEU A 46 -22.30 -14.36 31.18
C LEU A 46 -21.98 -13.42 30.01
N TYR A 47 -21.63 -14.00 28.87
CA TYR A 47 -21.38 -13.29 27.61
C TYR A 47 -22.72 -12.95 26.94
N ASN A 48 -23.29 -11.82 27.32
CA ASN A 48 -24.56 -11.32 26.77
C ASN A 48 -24.39 -10.02 25.97
N GLY A 49 -23.17 -9.46 25.91
CA GLY A 49 -22.84 -8.27 25.16
C GLY A 49 -21.94 -8.54 23.96
N SER A 50 -21.93 -7.60 23.01
CA SER A 50 -21.02 -7.56 21.88
C SER A 50 -20.34 -6.20 21.77
N ALA A 51 -19.04 -6.20 21.52
CA ALA A 51 -18.26 -5.01 21.19
C ALA A 51 -17.79 -5.13 19.73
N GLU A 52 -18.13 -4.15 18.92
CA GLU A 52 -17.67 -4.03 17.54
C GLU A 52 -16.74 -2.82 17.42
N ILE A 53 -15.55 -3.03 16.89
CA ILE A 53 -14.56 -2.00 16.63
C ILE A 53 -14.40 -1.86 15.13
N THR A 54 -14.83 -0.73 14.59
CA THR A 54 -14.51 -0.32 13.23
C THR A 54 -13.26 0.57 13.26
N LEU A 55 -12.19 0.13 12.62
CA LEU A 55 -10.90 0.82 12.61
C LEU A 55 -10.60 1.37 11.22
N ALA A 56 -10.35 2.68 11.15
CA ALA A 56 -9.65 3.34 10.05
C ALA A 56 -8.18 3.57 10.46
N LEU A 57 -7.35 4.15 9.57
CA LEU A 57 -5.92 4.31 9.87
C LEU A 57 -5.63 5.26 11.04
N PHE A 58 -6.44 6.30 11.23
CA PHE A 58 -6.20 7.36 12.21
C PHE A 58 -7.30 7.45 13.27
N ASP A 59 -8.51 7.11 12.90
CA ASP A 59 -9.72 7.13 13.71
C ASP A 59 -10.35 5.74 13.80
N GLY A 60 -11.18 5.55 14.82
CA GLY A 60 -11.94 4.33 15.03
C GLY A 60 -13.25 4.62 15.74
N ILE A 61 -14.18 3.69 15.59
CA ILE A 61 -15.48 3.71 16.24
C ILE A 61 -15.62 2.40 17.02
N LEU A 62 -15.96 2.51 18.29
CA LEU A 62 -16.29 1.41 19.18
C LEU A 62 -17.80 1.45 19.44
N GLU A 63 -18.50 0.43 18.98
CA GLU A 63 -19.91 0.22 19.25
C GLU A 63 -20.07 -0.92 20.26
N ARG A 64 -20.69 -0.61 21.40
CA ARG A 64 -20.92 -1.58 22.47
C ARG A 64 -22.42 -1.82 22.60
N SER A 65 -22.85 -3.06 22.46
CA SER A 65 -24.20 -3.51 22.74
C SER A 65 -24.18 -4.42 23.96
N SER A 66 -24.87 -4.03 25.04
CA SER A 66 -25.05 -4.86 26.24
C SER A 66 -23.75 -5.36 26.92
N CYS A 67 -22.63 -4.68 26.71
CA CYS A 67 -21.44 -4.77 27.58
C CYS A 67 -21.76 -4.26 29.01
N PRO A 68 -20.95 -4.50 30.04
CA PRO A 68 -21.32 -4.21 31.45
C PRO A 68 -21.71 -2.76 31.79
N LEU A 69 -21.53 -1.80 30.87
CA LEU A 69 -22.24 -0.52 30.84
C LEU A 69 -23.22 -0.52 29.66
N PHE A 70 -24.44 -0.02 29.88
CA PHE A 70 -25.47 0.16 28.84
C PHE A 70 -24.85 0.78 27.57
N GLY A 71 -25.24 0.23 26.42
CA GLY A 71 -24.55 0.42 25.14
C GLY A 71 -24.27 1.88 24.78
N ALA A 72 -23.07 2.10 24.24
CA ALA A 72 -22.57 3.41 23.83
C ALA A 72 -21.74 3.25 22.55
N THR A 73 -21.72 4.33 21.77
CA THR A 73 -20.89 4.47 20.57
C THR A 73 -19.84 5.53 20.86
N ASP A 74 -18.57 5.11 20.88
CA ASP A 74 -17.44 5.98 21.19
C ASP A 74 -16.56 6.12 19.95
N THR A 75 -16.19 7.35 19.62
CA THR A 75 -15.18 7.63 18.59
C THR A 75 -13.84 7.89 19.23
N PHE A 76 -12.77 7.44 18.59
CA PHE A 76 -11.43 7.54 19.15
C PHE A 76 -10.35 7.74 18.09
N GLN A 77 -9.25 8.36 18.50
CA GLN A 77 -8.03 8.40 17.70
C GLN A 77 -7.16 7.19 18.03
N VAL A 78 -6.69 6.50 17.00
CA VAL A 78 -5.99 5.21 17.10
C VAL A 78 -4.66 5.36 17.83
N ILE A 79 -3.78 6.24 17.36
CA ILE A 79 -2.42 6.40 17.91
C ILE A 79 -2.41 6.88 19.36
N PRO A 80 -3.09 7.98 19.76
CA PRO A 80 -3.06 8.46 21.14
C PRO A 80 -3.65 7.44 22.12
N THR A 81 -4.62 6.66 21.66
CA THR A 81 -5.25 5.63 22.49
C THR A 81 -4.32 4.45 22.74
N LEU A 82 -3.56 4.04 21.73
CA LEU A 82 -2.60 2.94 21.85
C LEU A 82 -1.33 3.37 22.61
N ALA A 83 -0.87 4.60 22.40
CA ALA A 83 0.37 5.14 22.99
C ALA A 83 0.39 5.06 24.53
N GLY A 84 -0.78 5.13 25.16
CA GLY A 84 -0.89 5.07 26.62
C GLY A 84 -0.93 3.67 27.22
N ARG A 85 -1.01 2.59 26.43
CA ARG A 85 -1.24 1.23 26.95
C ARG A 85 -0.43 0.12 26.29
N GLU A 86 -0.26 0.13 24.96
CA GLU A 86 0.29 -1.02 24.24
C GLU A 86 1.37 -0.61 23.23
N VAL A 87 2.63 -0.58 23.70
CA VAL A 87 3.77 -0.12 22.90
C VAL A 87 3.94 -0.93 21.61
N ALA A 88 3.76 -2.25 21.66
CA ALA A 88 3.94 -3.11 20.49
C ALA A 88 2.98 -2.77 19.34
N SER A 89 1.69 -2.56 19.66
CA SER A 89 0.69 -2.20 18.65
C SER A 89 0.91 -0.80 18.08
N VAL A 90 1.33 0.16 18.92
CA VAL A 90 1.69 1.52 18.46
C VAL A 90 2.82 1.48 17.45
N VAL A 91 3.88 0.73 17.75
CA VAL A 91 5.07 0.65 16.88
C VAL A 91 4.71 -0.02 15.56
N LEU A 92 3.96 -1.13 15.58
CA LEU A 92 3.54 -1.82 14.36
C LEU A 92 2.61 -0.96 13.50
N HIS A 93 1.63 -0.29 14.11
CA HIS A 93 0.70 0.60 13.41
C HIS A 93 1.43 1.83 12.85
N GLY A 94 2.34 2.41 13.63
CA GLY A 94 3.19 3.51 13.19
C GLY A 94 4.08 3.12 12.01
N LEU A 95 4.66 1.91 12.04
CA LEU A 95 5.46 1.38 10.94
C LEU A 95 4.62 1.20 9.66
N VAL A 96 3.38 0.70 9.78
CA VAL A 96 2.43 0.63 8.65
C VAL A 96 2.21 2.01 8.03
N LEU A 97 1.95 3.04 8.85
CA LEU A 97 1.75 4.41 8.36
C LEU A 97 3.01 4.98 7.69
N CYS A 98 4.19 4.76 8.27
CA CYS A 98 5.45 5.19 7.69
C CYS A 98 5.72 4.51 6.34
N LEU A 99 5.48 3.21 6.25
CA LEU A 99 5.66 2.46 5.00
C LEU A 99 4.67 2.91 3.92
N LEU A 100 3.41 3.17 4.27
CA LEU A 100 2.41 3.74 3.35
C LEU A 100 2.83 5.13 2.84
N ALA A 101 3.38 5.98 3.70
CA ALA A 101 3.92 7.28 3.30
C ALA A 101 5.12 7.13 2.34
N LEU A 102 6.03 6.18 2.61
CA LEU A 102 7.14 5.86 1.71
C LEU A 102 6.65 5.32 0.36
N CYS A 103 5.63 4.46 0.34
CA CYS A 103 4.97 4.00 -0.88
C CYS A 103 4.49 5.18 -1.73
N LEU A 104 3.78 6.15 -1.12
CA LEU A 104 3.32 7.35 -1.82
C LEU A 104 4.49 8.19 -2.35
N LEU A 105 5.55 8.37 -1.57
CA LEU A 105 6.74 9.11 -1.99
C LEU A 105 7.45 8.47 -3.19
N PHE A 106 7.67 7.14 -3.15
CA PHE A 106 8.28 6.43 -4.27
C PHE A 106 7.39 6.40 -5.50
N SER A 107 6.06 6.26 -5.34
CA SER A 107 5.13 6.38 -6.46
C SER A 107 5.14 7.78 -7.07
N ALA A 108 5.20 8.84 -6.25
CA ALA A 108 5.33 10.22 -6.74
C ALA A 108 6.63 10.42 -7.52
N CYS A 109 7.76 9.89 -7.03
CA CYS A 109 9.03 9.92 -7.73
C CYS A 109 8.95 9.17 -9.08
N SER A 110 8.32 7.99 -9.11
CA SER A 110 8.10 7.21 -10.33
C SER A 110 7.26 7.96 -11.37
N ILE A 111 6.21 8.67 -10.93
CA ILE A 111 5.40 9.55 -11.79
C ILE A 111 6.24 10.68 -12.37
N LEU A 112 7.01 11.39 -11.54
CA LEU A 112 7.86 12.50 -11.98
C LEU A 112 8.91 12.05 -12.99
N ILE A 113 9.60 10.95 -12.71
CA ILE A 113 10.58 10.34 -13.63
C ILE A 113 9.88 9.96 -14.93
N SER A 114 8.70 9.33 -14.85
CA SER A 114 7.98 8.88 -16.05
C SER A 114 7.51 10.05 -16.92
N LEU A 115 6.92 11.10 -16.31
CA LEU A 115 6.48 12.29 -17.01
C LEU A 115 7.65 13.06 -17.62
N TYR A 116 8.74 13.24 -16.88
CA TYR A 116 9.95 13.88 -17.39
C TYR A 116 10.48 13.13 -18.62
N ASN A 117 10.66 11.82 -18.52
CA ASN A 117 11.19 11.01 -19.62
C ASN A 117 10.24 10.93 -20.84
N SER A 118 8.95 11.20 -20.66
CA SER A 118 7.98 11.24 -21.76
C SER A 118 8.16 12.44 -22.69
N VAL A 119 8.60 13.59 -22.15
CA VAL A 119 8.79 14.85 -22.88
C VAL A 119 10.26 15.08 -23.26
N SER A 120 11.20 14.61 -22.43
CA SER A 120 12.63 14.85 -22.63
C SER A 120 13.19 14.16 -23.87
N ASN A 121 14.20 14.82 -24.46
CA ASN A 121 14.92 14.34 -25.63
C ASN A 121 15.48 12.92 -25.39
N PRO A 122 15.46 12.00 -26.37
CA PRO A 122 16.05 10.66 -26.23
C PRO A 122 17.49 10.59 -25.70
N TYR A 123 18.28 11.67 -25.82
CA TYR A 123 19.66 11.74 -25.34
C TYR A 123 19.80 12.32 -23.92
N GLU A 124 18.73 12.90 -23.37
CA GLU A 124 18.67 13.45 -22.02
C GLU A 124 17.60 12.72 -21.21
N THR A 125 17.99 11.59 -20.60
CA THR A 125 17.14 10.83 -19.68
C THR A 125 17.59 11.06 -18.25
N TYR A 126 16.74 11.67 -17.42
CA TYR A 126 16.97 11.76 -15.98
C TYR A 126 16.53 10.45 -15.33
N MET A 127 17.48 9.70 -14.76
CA MET A 127 17.32 8.37 -14.15
C MET A 127 16.70 7.27 -15.04
N GLY A 128 16.19 7.60 -16.23
CA GLY A 128 15.75 6.68 -17.27
C GLY A 128 14.78 5.58 -16.79
N PRO A 129 14.81 4.39 -17.43
CA PRO A 129 14.08 3.20 -16.98
C PRO A 129 14.44 2.74 -15.57
N VAL A 130 15.72 2.88 -15.20
CA VAL A 130 16.27 2.42 -13.92
C VAL A 130 15.61 3.10 -12.74
N GLY A 131 15.37 4.41 -12.81
CA GLY A 131 14.67 5.16 -11.77
C GLY A 131 13.24 4.66 -11.55
N VAL A 132 12.52 4.36 -12.63
CA VAL A 132 11.16 3.79 -12.54
C VAL A 132 11.21 2.40 -11.91
N TYR A 133 12.17 1.55 -12.27
CA TYR A 133 12.32 0.24 -11.65
C TYR A 133 12.59 0.34 -10.15
N ILE A 134 13.51 1.20 -9.71
CA ILE A 134 13.84 1.34 -8.30
C ILE A 134 12.61 1.84 -7.52
N CYS A 135 12.01 2.94 -7.97
CA CYS A 135 10.87 3.54 -7.27
C CYS A 135 9.66 2.60 -7.23
N SER A 136 9.27 2.01 -8.35
CA SER A 136 8.11 1.12 -8.42
C SER A 136 8.37 -0.24 -7.74
N SER A 137 9.61 -0.73 -7.71
CA SER A 137 9.94 -1.97 -6.98
C SER A 137 9.92 -1.74 -5.47
N LEU A 138 10.50 -0.63 -5.00
CA LEU A 138 10.44 -0.27 -3.58
C LEU A 138 8.99 -0.08 -3.15
N SER A 139 8.17 0.62 -3.93
CA SER A 139 6.76 0.84 -3.61
C SER A 139 5.96 -0.48 -3.57
N ALA A 140 6.22 -1.40 -4.49
CA ALA A 140 5.62 -2.75 -4.49
C ALA A 140 6.06 -3.59 -3.28
N CYS A 141 7.36 -3.62 -2.95
CA CYS A 141 7.86 -4.38 -1.81
C CYS A 141 7.33 -3.84 -0.47
N LEU A 142 7.36 -2.53 -0.29
CA LEU A 142 6.91 -1.88 0.94
C LEU A 142 5.40 -2.09 1.16
N SER A 143 4.59 -2.07 0.10
CA SER A 143 3.14 -2.33 0.21
C SER A 143 2.82 -3.78 0.57
N VAL A 144 3.60 -4.77 0.14
CA VAL A 144 3.48 -6.14 0.63
C VAL A 144 3.82 -6.23 2.11
N ILE A 145 4.89 -5.54 2.56
CA ILE A 145 5.25 -5.49 3.98
C ILE A 145 4.13 -4.84 4.80
N VAL A 146 3.48 -3.79 4.29
CA VAL A 146 2.31 -3.16 4.94
C VAL A 146 1.18 -4.16 5.17
N LEU A 147 0.82 -4.96 4.15
CA LEU A 147 -0.23 -5.97 4.28
C LEU A 147 0.08 -6.97 5.41
N ILE A 148 1.32 -7.46 5.44
CA ILE A 148 1.77 -8.43 6.46
C ILE A 148 1.75 -7.79 7.85
N LEU A 149 2.38 -6.62 8.01
CA LEU A 149 2.48 -5.95 9.31
C LEU A 149 1.11 -5.56 9.87
N PHE A 150 0.18 -5.13 9.01
CA PHE A 150 -1.17 -4.81 9.45
C PHE A 150 -1.91 -6.04 9.99
N VAL A 151 -1.86 -7.17 9.28
CA VAL A 151 -2.47 -8.42 9.75
C VAL A 151 -1.81 -8.91 11.04
N VAL A 152 -0.48 -8.82 11.14
CA VAL A 152 0.25 -9.15 12.37
C VAL A 152 -0.16 -8.24 13.52
N ASN A 153 -0.31 -6.94 13.28
CA ASN A 153 -0.78 -6.01 14.30
C ASN A 153 -2.18 -6.42 14.81
N ILE A 154 -3.12 -6.70 13.91
CA ILE A 154 -4.48 -7.08 14.33
C ILE A 154 -4.51 -8.45 15.01
N SER A 155 -3.74 -9.43 14.53
CA SER A 155 -3.86 -10.82 14.99
C SER A 155 -3.00 -11.13 16.21
N ALA A 156 -1.78 -10.62 16.26
CA ALA A 156 -0.79 -10.95 17.28
C ALA A 156 -0.77 -9.97 18.46
N THR A 157 -1.44 -8.83 18.35
CA THR A 157 -1.52 -7.83 19.44
C THR A 157 -2.92 -7.78 20.05
N ASN A 158 -3.00 -7.20 21.26
CA ASN A 158 -4.23 -7.05 22.01
C ASN A 158 -4.90 -5.70 21.74
N MET A 159 -4.58 -5.07 20.60
CA MET A 159 -5.05 -3.74 20.19
C MET A 159 -6.57 -3.56 20.39
N ALA A 160 -7.37 -4.53 19.96
CA ALA A 160 -8.83 -4.50 20.08
C ALA A 160 -9.30 -4.51 21.55
N GLU A 161 -8.67 -5.34 22.39
CA GLU A 161 -8.99 -5.44 23.83
C GLU A 161 -8.64 -4.14 24.55
N THR A 162 -7.47 -3.57 24.22
CA THR A 162 -6.99 -2.29 24.73
C THR A 162 -7.98 -1.15 24.47
N PHE A 163 -8.64 -1.14 23.31
CA PHE A 163 -9.70 -0.16 23.02
C PHE A 163 -10.92 -0.35 23.92
N VAL A 164 -11.46 -1.57 24.02
CA VAL A 164 -12.65 -1.82 24.86
C VAL A 164 -12.37 -1.47 26.32
N GLU A 165 -11.23 -1.89 26.87
CA GLU A 165 -10.85 -1.64 28.26
C GLU A 165 -10.64 -0.16 28.60
N LYS A 166 -10.34 0.69 27.60
CA LYS A 166 -10.22 2.13 27.82
C LYS A 166 -11.57 2.77 28.06
N TYR A 167 -12.58 2.36 27.29
CA TYR A 167 -13.92 2.95 27.32
C TYR A 167 -14.85 2.29 28.35
N THR A 168 -14.39 1.27 29.07
CA THR A 168 -15.13 0.64 30.18
C THR A 168 -14.79 1.23 31.56
N GLU A 169 -14.08 2.36 31.63
CA GLU A 169 -13.85 3.17 32.84
C GLU A 169 -13.38 2.37 34.08
N GLY A 170 -12.60 1.30 33.88
CA GLY A 170 -12.07 0.47 34.97
C GLY A 170 -13.02 -0.64 35.45
N VAL A 171 -14.17 -0.84 34.80
CA VAL A 171 -15.00 -2.03 35.01
C VAL A 171 -14.27 -3.24 34.40
N PRO A 172 -14.01 -4.31 35.17
CA PRO A 172 -13.35 -5.49 34.64
C PRO A 172 -14.28 -6.22 33.67
N VAL A 173 -13.90 -6.24 32.40
CA VAL A 173 -14.62 -6.91 31.31
C VAL A 173 -13.87 -8.17 30.91
N ALA A 174 -14.61 -9.25 30.67
CA ALA A 174 -14.07 -10.45 30.03
C ALA A 174 -14.45 -10.42 28.55
N LEU A 175 -13.45 -10.48 27.68
CA LEU A 175 -13.61 -10.48 26.22
C LEU A 175 -13.33 -11.88 25.67
N LYS A 176 -14.12 -12.33 24.70
CA LYS A 176 -13.94 -13.62 24.03
C LYS A 176 -14.35 -13.53 22.56
N GLY A 177 -13.93 -14.50 21.75
CA GLY A 177 -14.44 -14.65 20.39
C GLY A 177 -14.00 -13.52 19.46
N LYS A 178 -12.73 -13.11 19.54
CA LYS A 178 -12.14 -12.11 18.64
C LYS A 178 -12.25 -12.58 17.19
N ALA A 179 -13.10 -11.91 16.41
CA ALA A 179 -13.23 -12.13 14.98
C ALA A 179 -12.92 -10.83 14.26
N SER A 180 -11.90 -10.83 13.40
CA SER A 180 -11.47 -9.65 12.64
C SER A 180 -11.70 -9.86 11.15
N VAL A 181 -12.47 -8.96 10.54
CA VAL A 181 -12.77 -8.94 9.11
C VAL A 181 -12.11 -7.73 8.46
N MET A 182 -11.18 -7.99 7.55
CA MET A 182 -10.51 -6.95 6.77
C MET A 182 -11.49 -6.26 5.83
N GLN A 183 -11.31 -4.95 5.65
CA GLN A 183 -12.21 -4.08 4.90
C GLN A 183 -11.54 -3.51 3.65
N VAL A 184 -12.30 -2.69 2.92
CA VAL A 184 -11.91 -2.11 1.63
C VAL A 184 -10.54 -1.43 1.67
N GLY A 185 -10.23 -0.66 2.73
CA GLY A 185 -8.96 0.05 2.84
C GLY A 185 -7.74 -0.86 2.80
N TYR A 186 -7.84 -2.03 3.46
CA TYR A 186 -6.81 -3.06 3.43
C TYR A 186 -6.70 -3.70 2.02
N TYR A 187 -7.83 -4.06 1.41
CA TYR A 187 -7.83 -4.72 0.10
C TYR A 187 -7.33 -3.82 -1.03
N LEU A 188 -7.48 -2.49 -0.93
CA LEU A 188 -7.01 -1.53 -1.94
C LEU A 188 -5.48 -1.44 -2.04
N VAL A 189 -4.74 -1.93 -1.05
CA VAL A 189 -3.28 -2.04 -1.13
C VAL A 189 -2.86 -3.12 -2.15
N ILE A 190 -3.68 -4.16 -2.36
CA ILE A 190 -3.41 -5.24 -3.32
C ILE A 190 -3.38 -4.72 -4.77
N PRO A 191 -4.43 -4.08 -5.31
CA PRO A 191 -4.38 -3.54 -6.67
C PRO A 191 -3.32 -2.43 -6.82
N TYR A 192 -2.99 -1.69 -5.75
CA TYR A 192 -1.84 -0.79 -5.75
C TYR A 192 -0.52 -1.52 -6.03
N THR A 193 -0.27 -2.67 -5.39
CA THR A 193 0.93 -3.47 -5.63
C THR A 193 0.98 -3.96 -7.09
N VAL A 194 -0.14 -4.44 -7.62
CA VAL A 194 -0.26 -4.94 -9.00
C VAL A 194 -0.01 -3.83 -10.01
N LEU A 195 -0.56 -2.63 -9.79
CA LEU A 195 -0.32 -1.48 -10.67
C LEU A 195 1.14 -1.01 -10.64
N SER A 196 1.80 -1.09 -9.49
CA SER A 196 3.24 -0.81 -9.38
C SER A 196 4.06 -1.80 -10.21
N LEU A 197 3.69 -3.09 -10.22
CA LEU A 197 4.31 -4.11 -11.07
C LEU A 197 3.99 -3.91 -12.57
N ILE A 198 2.78 -3.47 -12.90
CA ILE A 198 2.40 -3.12 -14.28
C ILE A 198 3.25 -1.96 -14.79
N ALA A 199 3.50 -0.93 -13.97
CA ALA A 199 4.40 0.16 -14.34
C ALA A 199 5.81 -0.34 -14.70
N ILE A 200 6.35 -1.28 -13.93
CA ILE A 200 7.64 -1.94 -14.23
C ILE A 200 7.56 -2.69 -15.58
N ALA A 201 6.51 -3.49 -15.80
CA ALA A 201 6.33 -4.25 -17.03
C ALA A 201 6.22 -3.34 -18.28
N LEU A 202 5.53 -2.20 -18.16
CA LEU A 202 5.39 -1.22 -19.24
C LEU A 202 6.74 -0.60 -19.64
N ILE A 203 7.61 -0.31 -18.67
CA ILE A 203 8.95 0.21 -18.94
C ILE A 203 9.89 -0.90 -19.43
N TYR A 204 9.76 -2.11 -18.90
CA TYR A 204 10.53 -3.28 -19.36
C TYR A 204 10.27 -3.60 -20.83
N THR A 205 9.00 -3.59 -21.26
CA THR A 205 8.65 -3.82 -22.66
C THR A 205 9.21 -2.74 -23.59
N TYR A 206 9.26 -1.48 -23.14
CA TYR A 206 9.93 -0.40 -23.86
C TYR A 206 11.44 -0.66 -24.01
N GLU A 207 12.11 -0.98 -22.91
CA GLU A 207 13.56 -1.22 -22.90
C GLU A 207 13.92 -2.43 -23.77
N HIS A 208 13.15 -3.51 -23.66
CA HIS A 208 13.32 -4.70 -24.48
C HIS A 208 13.13 -4.41 -25.98
N ALA A 209 12.11 -3.63 -26.34
CA ALA A 209 11.87 -3.22 -27.73
C ALA A 209 12.98 -2.30 -28.25
N ALA A 210 13.48 -1.38 -27.42
CA ALA A 210 14.59 -0.50 -27.78
C ALA A 210 15.91 -1.28 -27.94
N TYR A 211 16.17 -2.24 -27.04
CA TYR A 211 17.33 -3.13 -27.10
C TYR A 211 17.31 -4.00 -28.37
N THR A 212 16.17 -4.62 -28.67
CA THR A 212 16.01 -5.47 -29.86
C THR A 212 16.27 -4.68 -31.15
N ARG A 213 15.74 -3.46 -31.27
CA ARG A 213 16.01 -2.59 -32.41
C ARG A 213 17.48 -2.22 -32.56
N LYS A 214 18.17 -1.89 -31.45
CA LYS A 214 19.61 -1.61 -31.49
C LYS A 214 20.38 -2.84 -31.99
N LYS A 215 20.00 -4.03 -31.53
CA LYS A 215 20.63 -5.28 -31.96
C LYS A 215 20.38 -5.58 -33.45
N GLU A 216 19.18 -5.30 -33.96
CA GLU A 216 18.85 -5.43 -35.39
C GLU A 216 19.63 -4.44 -36.26
N GLN A 217 19.82 -3.21 -35.79
CA GLN A 217 20.62 -2.18 -36.49
C GLN A 217 22.14 -2.45 -36.41
N GLN A 218 22.59 -3.17 -35.38
CA GLN A 218 23.99 -3.55 -35.18
C GLN A 218 24.35 -4.88 -35.85
N LYS A 219 23.38 -5.65 -36.37
CA LYS A 219 23.73 -6.69 -37.34
C LYS A 219 24.44 -5.95 -38.48
N PRO A 220 25.70 -6.29 -38.79
CA PRO A 220 26.41 -5.62 -39.86
C PRO A 220 25.53 -5.71 -41.11
N THR A 221 25.59 -4.68 -41.93
CA THR A 221 25.28 -4.79 -43.36
C THR A 221 26.15 -5.92 -43.95
N GLU A 222 25.73 -7.16 -43.74
CA GLU A 222 26.26 -8.40 -44.30
C GLU A 222 25.75 -8.51 -45.73
N ASP A 223 25.96 -7.45 -46.52
CA ASP A 223 25.77 -7.36 -47.98
C ASP A 223 26.25 -5.97 -48.45
N ALA A 224 27.45 -5.58 -48.06
CA ALA A 224 28.24 -4.71 -48.93
C ALA A 224 29.21 -5.65 -49.66
N PRO A 225 28.91 -6.08 -50.90
CA PRO A 225 29.89 -6.84 -51.66
C PRO A 225 31.12 -5.94 -51.84
N MET A 226 32.21 -6.32 -51.19
CA MET A 226 33.55 -5.78 -51.41
C MET A 226 34.12 -6.38 -52.72
N ASP A 227 33.36 -6.33 -53.80
CA ASP A 227 33.81 -6.66 -55.14
C ASP A 227 33.48 -5.48 -56.03
N LEU A 228 34.43 -4.56 -56.21
CA LEU A 228 34.58 -3.63 -57.35
C LEU A 228 35.77 -2.66 -57.21
N THR A 229 36.72 -2.91 -56.29
CA THR A 229 38.03 -2.26 -56.34
C THR A 229 39.14 -3.31 -56.36
N MET A 230 39.36 -3.93 -57.52
CA MET A 230 40.69 -4.16 -58.08
C MET A 230 40.60 -4.79 -59.48
N TYR A 231 41.20 -4.09 -60.44
CA TYR A 231 41.44 -4.37 -61.88
C TYR A 231 40.36 -3.96 -62.87
#